data_AF-A0A2C0ZSY1-F1
#
_entry.id   AF-A0A2C0ZSY1-F1
#
_cell.length_a   1.000
_cell.length_b   1.000
_cell.length_c   1.000
_cell.angle_alpha   90.00
_cell.angle_beta   90.00
_cell.angle_gamma   90.00
#
_symmetry.space_group_name_H-M   'P 1'
#
loop_
_entity.id
_entity.type
_entity.pdbx_description
1 polymer ?
#
loop_
_entity_poly.entity_id
_entity_poly.type
_entity_poly.pdbx_seq_one_letter_code
_entity_poly.pdbx_strand_id
1 'polypeptide(L)' 'MNKSPGFVEELISDDKFSLFPKFLISERLDRIRSYLIDRKITVLTDGSPECVILPVTFWANLSD' A
#
# COMPACT_ATOMS: atom_id res chain seq x y z
N MET A 1 -18.49 -6.07 7.84
CA MET A 1 -17.93 -4.74 7.59
C MET A 1 -16.54 -4.96 7.02
N ASN A 2 -16.35 -4.70 5.73
CA ASN A 2 -15.15 -5.12 4.99
C ASN A 2 -13.94 -4.33 5.52
N LYS A 3 -13.03 -4.97 6.24
CA LYS A 3 -11.80 -4.37 6.79
C LYS A 3 -10.57 -4.69 5.93
N SER A 4 -10.76 -4.98 4.64
CA SER A 4 -9.64 -5.30 3.76
C SER A 4 -8.76 -4.06 3.53
N PRO A 5 -7.48 -4.24 3.20
CA PRO A 5 -6.57 -3.15 2.81
C PRO A 5 -7.14 -2.27 1.69
N GLY A 6 -7.90 -2.86 0.76
CA GLY A 6 -8.64 -2.12 -0.28
C GLY A 6 -9.70 -1.17 0.26
N PHE A 7 -10.31 -1.45 1.42
CA PHE A 7 -11.22 -0.48 2.07
C PHE A 7 -10.45 0.75 2.60
N VAL A 8 -9.24 0.54 3.13
CA VAL A 8 -8.38 1.66 3.54
C VAL A 8 -7.96 2.46 2.33
N GLU A 9 -7.62 1.81 1.21
CA GLU A 9 -7.30 2.46 -0.06
C GLU A 9 -8.44 3.35 -0.54
N GLU A 10 -9.68 2.87 -0.54
CA GLU A 10 -10.86 3.66 -0.90
C GLU A 10 -11.03 4.90 -0.01
N LEU A 11 -10.76 4.79 1.30
CA LEU A 11 -10.88 5.90 2.24
C LEU A 11 -9.79 6.97 2.07
N ILE A 12 -8.59 6.58 1.64
CA ILE A 12 -7.44 7.50 1.49
C ILE A 12 -7.25 8.00 0.04
N SER A 13 -8.03 7.48 -0.91
CA SER A 13 -7.96 7.85 -2.32
C SER A 13 -8.80 9.09 -2.63
N ASP A 14 -8.27 10.27 -2.34
CA ASP A 14 -8.96 11.55 -2.56
C ASP A 14 -9.10 11.97 -4.04
N ASP A 15 -8.29 11.42 -4.95
CA ASP A 15 -8.19 11.93 -6.33
C ASP A 15 -8.40 10.84 -7.38
N LYS A 16 -9.57 10.87 -8.03
CA LYS A 16 -9.94 9.95 -9.11
C LYS A 16 -9.06 10.12 -10.36
N PHE A 17 -8.28 11.19 -10.48
CA PHE A 17 -7.48 11.51 -11.66
C PHE A 17 -5.97 11.36 -11.46
N SER A 18 -5.51 10.72 -10.40
CA SER A 18 -4.08 10.44 -10.21
C SER A 18 -3.58 9.46 -11.28
N LEU A 19 -2.76 9.94 -12.22
CA LEU A 19 -2.10 9.11 -13.23
C LEU A 19 -1.03 8.17 -12.64
N PHE A 20 -0.70 8.33 -11.36
CA PHE A 20 0.32 7.55 -10.68
C PHE A 20 -0.27 6.81 -9.47
N PRO A 21 0.16 5.56 -9.24
CA PRO A 21 -0.19 4.83 -8.05
C PRO A 21 0.47 5.47 -6.83
N LYS A 22 -0.35 5.83 -5.83
CA LYS A 22 0.10 6.49 -4.59
C LYS A 22 0.41 5.48 -3.47
N PHE A 23 -0.11 4.26 -3.64
CA PHE A 23 0.00 3.16 -2.68
C PHE A 23 0.45 1.89 -3.41
N LEU A 24 0.96 0.95 -2.65
CA LEU A 24 1.30 -0.39 -3.10
C LEU A 24 0.70 -1.38 -2.10
N ILE A 25 0.02 -2.41 -2.59
CA ILE A 25 -0.46 -3.51 -1.76
C ILE A 25 0.50 -4.67 -1.87
N SER A 26 0.88 -5.26 -0.74
CA SER A 26 1.71 -6.44 -0.73
C SER A 26 1.41 -7.33 0.46
N GLU A 27 1.36 -8.64 0.24
CA GLU A 27 1.37 -9.67 1.28
C GLU A 27 2.80 -10.15 1.61
N ARG A 28 3.79 -9.73 0.80
CA ARG A 28 5.18 -10.17 0.90
C ARG A 28 5.93 -9.42 1.99
N LEU A 29 6.17 -10.09 3.11
CA LEU A 29 6.84 -9.54 4.30
C LEU A 29 8.26 -9.04 4.04
N ASP A 30 9.01 -9.68 3.14
CA ASP A 30 10.35 -9.26 2.71
C ASP A 30 10.32 -7.87 2.07
N ARG A 31 9.32 -7.63 1.20
CA ARG A 31 9.13 -6.36 0.52
C ARG A 31 8.64 -5.27 1.47
N ILE A 32 7.67 -5.59 2.33
CA ILE A 32 7.20 -4.68 3.39
C ILE A 32 8.37 -4.23 4.25
N ARG A 33 9.23 -5.16 4.67
CA ARG A 33 10.44 -4.85 5.45
C ARG A 33 11.38 -3.91 4.69
N SER A 34 11.61 -4.15 3.40
CA SER A 34 12.46 -3.26 2.58
C SER A 34 11.93 -1.82 2.58
N TYR A 35 10.61 -1.66 2.39
CA TYR A 35 9.99 -0.33 2.40
C TYR A 35 10.02 0.35 3.77
N LEU A 36 9.87 -0.41 4.86
CA LEU A 36 10.04 0.14 6.22
C LEU A 36 11.48 0.63 6.47
N ILE A 37 12.49 -0.10 5.98
CA ILE A 37 13.89 0.33 6.05
C ILE A 37 14.09 1.64 5.26
N ASP A 38 13.43 1.76 4.10
CA ASP A 38 13.41 2.97 3.28
C ASP A 38 12.50 4.09 3.82
N ARG A 39 12.12 4.00 5.11
CA ARG A 39 11.35 5.01 5.85
C ARG A 39 9.95 5.25 5.28
N LYS A 40 9.35 4.23 4.67
CA LYS A 40 7.94 4.25 4.25
C LYS A 40 7.04 3.84 5.40
N ILE A 41 5.74 4.13 5.23
CA ILE A 41 4.68 3.77 6.15
C ILE A 41 3.98 2.53 5.60
N THR A 42 3.70 1.58 6.48
CA THR A 42 2.88 0.41 6.16
C THR A 42 1.67 0.37 7.07
N VAL A 43 0.49 0.18 6.49
CA VAL A 43 -0.79 0.07 7.18
C VAL A 43 -1.24 -1.40 7.12
N LEU A 44 -1.48 -1.95 8.31
CA LEU A 44 -1.99 -3.30 8.53
C LEU A 44 -3.46 -3.21 8.88
N THR A 45 -4.26 -4.13 8.34
CA THR A 45 -5.68 -4.25 8.68
C THR A 45 -5.95 -5.59 9.35
N ASP A 46 -6.73 -5.54 10.44
CA ASP A 46 -7.18 -6.72 11.16
C ASP A 46 -7.92 -7.71 10.23
N GLY A 47 -7.41 -8.95 10.16
CA GLY A 47 -7.99 -10.03 9.36
C GLY A 47 -7.55 -10.09 7.88
N SER A 48 -6.56 -9.31 7.44
CA SER A 48 -5.96 -9.44 6.10
C SER A 48 -4.46 -9.74 6.16
N PRO A 49 -3.95 -10.63 5.30
CA PRO A 49 -2.51 -10.85 5.15
C PRO A 49 -1.82 -9.75 4.32
N GLU A 50 -2.57 -8.92 3.60
CA GLU A 50 -2.01 -7.86 2.76
C GLU A 50 -1.83 -6.56 3.54
N CYS A 51 -0.88 -5.75 3.11
CA CYS A 51 -0.54 -4.47 3.72
C CYS A 51 -0.53 -3.36 2.69
N VAL A 52 -0.96 -2.15 3.08
CA VAL A 52 -0.85 -0.94 2.23
C VAL A 52 0.46 -0.22 2.55
N ILE A 53 1.28 0.08 1.54
CA ILE A 53 2.57 0.76 1.67
C ILE A 53 2.46 2.16 1.03
N LEU A 54 2.89 3.19 1.75
CA LEU A 54 2.83 4.59 1.30
C LEU A 54 3.91 5.50 1.94
N PRO A 55 4.29 6.63 1.31
CA PRO A 55 4.03 6.96 -0.09
C PRO A 55 4.96 6.16 -1.02
N VAL A 56 4.40 5.64 -2.11
CA VAL A 56 5.18 4.97 -3.17
C VAL A 56 5.24 5.82 -4.44
N THR A 57 6.23 5.52 -5.27
CA THR A 57 6.38 6.12 -6.61
C THR A 57 5.90 5.14 -7.68
N PHE A 58 5.64 5.63 -8.89
CA PHE A 58 5.32 4.78 -10.06
C PHE A 58 6.22 3.54 -10.19
N TRP A 59 7.54 3.70 -10.00
CA TRP A 59 8.52 2.61 -10.11
C TRP A 59 8.29 1.45 -9.15
N ALA A 60 7.68 1.68 -7.99
CA ALA A 60 7.45 0.66 -6.97
C ALA A 60 6.50 -0.44 -7.44
N ASN A 61 5.53 -0.08 -8.30
CA ASN A 61 4.58 -1.02 -8.90
C ASN A 61 5.17 -1.73 -10.12
N LEU A 62 6.17 -1.14 -10.78
CA LEU A 62 6.84 -1.75 -11.94
C LEU A 62 7.93 -2.74 -11.52
N SER A 63 8.50 -2.56 -10.34
CA SER A 63 9.51 -3.45 -9.76
C SER A 63 8.92 -4.71 -9.11
N ASP A 64 7.62 -4.97 -9.30
CA ASP A 64 6.88 -6.11 -8.75
C ASP A 64 6.82 -7.27 -9.73
#